data_AF-A0A3S8YM60-F1
#
_entry.id   AF-A0A3S8YM60-F1
#
_cell.length_a   1.000
_cell.length_b   1.000
_cell.length_c   1.000
_cell.angle_alpha   90.00
_cell.angle_beta   90.00
_cell.angle_gamma   90.00
#
_symmetry.space_group_name_H-M   'P 1'
#
loop_
_entity.id
_entity.type
_entity.pdbx_description
1 polymer ?
#
loop_
_entity_poly.entity_id
_entity_poly.type
_entity_poly.pdbx_seq_one_letter_code
_entity_poly.pdbx_strand_id
1 'polypeptide(L)' 'MSEQYEYVPHRLLRKRVRDIASGVEGELMAVINENVSDSGVERWAELAYIRGASGREFTTAVGNVEPV' A
#
# COMPACT_ATOMS: atom_id res chain seq x y z
N MET A 1 -22.87 0.60 -0.09
CA MET A 1 -21.77 -0.35 -0.32
C MET A 1 -20.70 0.04 0.68
N SER A 2 -20.51 -0.74 1.73
CA SER A 2 -19.46 -0.45 2.71
C SER A 2 -18.14 -0.78 2.01
N GLU A 3 -17.29 0.21 1.78
CA GLU A 3 -15.91 -0.01 1.37
C GLU A 3 -15.27 -0.85 2.49
N GLN A 4 -15.10 -2.16 2.25
CA GLN A 4 -14.48 -3.05 3.22
C GLN A 4 -12.97 -2.96 3.02
N TYR A 5 -12.35 -2.08 3.80
CA TYR A 5 -10.91 -2.08 3.99
C TYR A 5 -10.59 -2.41 5.45
N GLU A 6 -9.48 -3.11 5.65
CA GLU A 6 -8.94 -3.40 6.97
C GLU A 6 -7.49 -2.93 7.04
N TYR A 7 -7.11 -2.26 8.11
CA TYR A 7 -5.70 -1.92 8.35
C TYR A 7 -4.92 -3.17 8.75
N VAL A 8 -3.88 -3.49 7.99
CA VAL A 8 -3.04 -4.66 8.21
C VAL A 8 -1.72 -4.25 8.87
N PRO A 9 -1.28 -4.94 9.93
CA PRO A 9 0.05 -4.71 10.52
C PRO A 9 1.16 -5.01 9.50
N HIS A 10 2.19 -4.14 9.44
CA HIS A 10 3.34 -4.37 8.58
C HIS A 10 4.66 -4.01 9.27
N ARG A 11 5.69 -4.85 9.08
CA ARG A 11 7.01 -4.70 9.73
C ARG A 11 7.78 -3.42 9.33
N LEU A 12 7.43 -2.85 8.18
CA LEU A 12 8.05 -1.63 7.63
C LEU A 12 7.20 -0.38 7.89
N LEU A 13 6.12 -0.48 8.67
CA LEU A 13 5.28 0.67 8.99
C LEU A 13 6.11 1.78 9.65
N ARG A 14 5.93 3.03 9.18
CA ARG A 14 6.70 4.23 9.56
C ARG A 14 8.19 4.15 9.29
N LYS A 15 8.61 3.30 8.34
CA LYS A 15 10.00 3.21 7.87
C LYS A 15 10.13 3.71 6.44
N ARG A 16 11.35 4.08 6.08
CA ARG A 16 11.73 4.34 4.68
C ARG A 16 11.62 3.05 3.88
N VAL A 17 10.96 3.16 2.74
CA VAL A 17 10.73 2.07 1.80
C VAL A 17 10.89 2.56 0.38
N ARG A 18 11.10 1.63 -0.54
CA ARG A 18 11.12 1.86 -1.98
C ARG A 18 10.05 1.01 -2.65
N ASP A 19 9.31 1.62 -3.55
CA ASP A 19 8.46 0.89 -4.49
C ASP A 19 9.33 0.38 -5.64
N ILE A 20 9.40 -0.94 -5.80
CA ILE A 20 10.23 -1.61 -6.81
C ILE A 20 9.79 -1.22 -8.23
N ALA A 21 8.49 -1.07 -8.46
CA ALA A 21 7.93 -0.83 -9.79
C ALA A 21 8.27 0.58 -10.32
N SER A 22 8.13 1.62 -9.49
CA SER A 22 8.44 3.00 -9.87
C SER A 22 9.88 3.43 -9.51
N GLY A 23 10.55 2.69 -8.63
CA GLY A 23 11.84 3.04 -8.05
C GLY A 23 11.76 4.19 -7.03
N VAL A 24 10.58 4.72 -6.73
CA VAL A 24 10.37 5.88 -5.85
C VAL A 24 10.47 5.46 -4.39
N GLU A 25 11.18 6.27 -3.60
CA GLU A 25 11.27 6.10 -2.15
C GLU A 25 10.29 7.00 -1.38
N GLY A 26 9.85 6.52 -0.22
CA GLY A 26 9.00 7.26 0.71
C GLY A 26 8.91 6.60 2.08
N GLU A 27 8.01 7.09 2.92
CA GLU A 27 7.69 6.45 4.20
C GLU A 27 6.42 5.61 4.07
N LEU A 28 6.44 4.36 4.55
CA LEU A 28 5.24 3.52 4.59
C LEU A 28 4.30 4.01 5.70
N MET A 29 3.17 4.58 5.32
CA MET A 29 2.22 5.20 6.24
C MET A 29 1.17 4.22 6.76
N ALA A 30 0.70 3.32 5.90
CA ALA A 30 -0.30 2.31 6.20
C ALA A 30 -0.22 1.15 5.22
N VAL A 31 -0.72 -0.01 5.64
CA VAL A 31 -1.08 -1.10 4.76
C VAL A 31 -2.55 -1.41 5.00
N ILE A 32 -3.33 -1.53 3.92
CA ILE A 32 -4.73 -1.93 4.00
C ILE A 32 -4.97 -3.14 3.13
N ASN A 33 -5.83 -4.06 3.58
CA ASN A 33 -6.44 -5.06 2.73
C ASN A 33 -7.75 -4.47 2.21
N GLU A 34 -7.84 -4.23 0.91
CA GLU A 34 -8.99 -3.62 0.26
C GLU A 34 -9.67 -4.61 -0.67
N ASN A 35 -11.01 -4.63 -0.65
CA ASN A 35 -11.79 -5.35 -1.62
C ASN A 35 -11.83 -4.58 -2.96
N VAL A 36 -11.10 -5.08 -3.95
CA VAL A 36 -10.98 -4.53 -5.32
C VAL A 36 -11.79 -5.33 -6.34
N SER A 37 -12.87 -5.96 -5.88
CA SER A 37 -13.74 -6.77 -6.72
C SER A 37 -14.37 -5.92 -7.82
N ASP A 38 -14.33 -6.43 -9.05
CA ASP A 38 -15.15 -5.93 -10.16
C ASP A 38 -16.12 -7.04 -10.59
N SER A 39 -17.38 -6.66 -10.80
CA SER A 39 -18.44 -7.45 -11.45
C SER A 39 -18.48 -8.96 -11.12
N GLY A 40 -18.61 -9.28 -9.83
CA GLY A 40 -19.03 -10.61 -9.36
C GLY A 40 -17.92 -11.59 -8.99
N VAL A 41 -16.65 -11.19 -9.11
CA VAL A 41 -15.51 -11.98 -8.60
C VAL A 41 -14.88 -11.27 -7.42
N GLU A 42 -14.89 -11.92 -6.27
CA GLU A 42 -14.28 -11.38 -5.06
C GLU A 42 -12.76 -11.30 -5.19
N ARG A 43 -12.19 -10.11 -5.04
CA ARG A 43 -10.75 -9.85 -5.08
C ARG A 43 -10.36 -8.95 -3.92
N TRP A 44 -9.34 -9.36 -3.20
CA TRP A 44 -8.76 -8.62 -2.09
C TRP A 44 -7.30 -8.30 -2.43
N ALA A 45 -6.88 -7.07 -2.16
CA ALA A 45 -5.53 -6.59 -2.44
C ALA A 45 -4.96 -5.88 -1.22
N GLU A 46 -3.74 -6.26 -0.84
CA GLU A 46 -2.99 -5.52 0.15
C GLU A 46 -2.26 -4.34 -0.51
N LEU A 47 -2.69 -3.13 -0.15
CA LEU A 47 -2.14 -1.88 -0.66
C LEU A 47 -1.29 -1.18 0.40
N ALA A 48 -0.08 -0.80 0.00
CA ALA A 48 0.83 0.01 0.77
C ALA A 48 0.66 1.49 0.42
N TYR A 49 0.32 2.31 1.41
CA TYR A 49 0.26 3.77 1.29
C TYR A 49 1.62 4.36 1.63
N ILE A 50 2.27 4.98 0.66
CA ILE A 50 3.61 5.54 0.80
C ILE A 50 3.53 7.05 0.64
N ARG A 51 4.15 7.78 1.59
CA ARG A 51 4.32 9.23 1.50
C ARG A 51 5.66 9.56 0.88
N GLY A 52 5.64 10.12 -0.33
CA GLY A 52 6.83 10.51 -1.06
C GLY A 52 7.47 11.81 -0.50
N ALA A 53 8.66 12.15 -0.99
CA ALA A 53 9.42 13.32 -0.54
C ALA A 53 8.69 14.66 -0.75
N SER A 54 7.77 14.73 -1.72
CA SER A 54 6.92 15.90 -1.96
C SER A 54 5.75 16.04 -0.97
N GLY A 55 5.61 15.09 -0.04
CA GLY A 55 4.46 14.99 0.87
C GLY A 55 3.21 14.38 0.23
N ARG A 56 3.22 14.09 -1.08
CA ARG A 56 2.13 13.40 -1.76
C ARG A 56 2.15 11.91 -1.45
N GLU A 57 0.96 11.37 -1.21
CA GLU A 57 0.76 9.93 -0.99
C GLU A 57 0.45 9.23 -2.31
N PHE A 58 0.94 8.01 -2.44
CA PHE A 58 0.64 7.10 -3.53
C PHE A 58 0.51 5.67 -2.98
N THR A 59 -0.13 4.81 -3.75
CA THR A 59 -0.35 3.40 -3.38
C THR A 59 0.39 2.47 -4.33
N THR A 60 0.86 1.35 -3.80
CA THR A 60 1.42 0.22 -4.56
C THR A 60 1.02 -1.08 -3.87
N ALA A 61 1.21 -2.22 -4.53
CA ALA A 61 1.01 -3.53 -3.89
C ALA A 61 2.07 -3.72 -2.78
N VAL A 62 1.68 -4.26 -1.63
CA VAL A 62 2.63 -4.53 -0.52
C VAL A 62 3.84 -5.35 -0.97
N GLY A 63 3.64 -6.30 -1.89
CA GLY A 63 4.72 -7.11 -2.46
C GLY A 63 5.76 -6.32 -3.27
N ASN A 64 5.45 -5.09 -3.68
CA ASN A 64 6.39 -4.21 -4.38
C ASN A 64 7.21 -3.33 -3.43
N VAL A 65 7.04 -3.46 -2.11
CA VAL A 65 7.69 -2.60 -1.12
C VAL A 65 8.91 -3.27 -0.52
N GLU A 66 10.08 -2.65 -0.66
CA GLU A 66 11.32 -3.09 -0.03
C GLU A 66 11.84 -2.05 0.97
N PRO A 67 12.55 -2.47 2.04
CA PRO A 67 13.28 -1.53 2.89
C PRO A 67 14.41 -0.86 2.08
N VAL A 68 14.67 0.41 2.40
CA VAL A 68 15.85 1.14 1.92
C VAL A 68 17.04 0.91 2.85
#